data_AF-A0A3A3CWW5-F1
#
_entry.id   AF-A0A3A3CWW5-F1
#
_cell.length_a   1.000
_cell.length_b   1.000
_cell.length_c   1.000
_cell.angle_alpha   90.00
_cell.angle_beta   90.00
_cell.angle_gamma   90.00
#
_symmetry.space_group_name_H-M   'P 1'
#
loop_
_entity.id
_entity.type
_entity.pdbx_description
1 polymer ?
#
loop_
_entity_poly.entity_id
_entity_poly.type
_entity_poly.pdbx_seq_one_letter_code
_entity_poly.pdbx_strand_id
1 'polypeptide(L)'
;MKLIGSRVENEFRAELEESNRSLLSESKLSLVLMSKSYSVENAYVLNWIPEQYEDIYLVIIDGSYLISVELDRQDSTTAPIIEKRELADYRRGLSRMKQIQLMVALDLAKKT
;
A
#
# COMPACT_ATOMS: atom_id res chain seq x y z
N MET A 1 -18.95 -2.24 7.76
CA MET A 1 -18.53 -1.58 9.02
C MET A 1 -18.34 -0.09 8.77
N LYS A 2 -18.35 0.75 9.81
CA LYS A 2 -17.98 2.17 9.75
C LYS A 2 -16.79 2.41 10.69
N LEU A 3 -15.91 3.35 10.35
CA LEU A 3 -14.85 3.81 11.24
C LEU A 3 -15.48 4.59 12.39
N ILE A 4 -15.02 4.33 13.61
CA ILE A 4 -15.54 4.96 14.84
C ILE A 4 -14.47 5.72 15.62
N GLY A 5 -13.23 5.77 15.10
CA GLY A 5 -12.10 6.40 15.78
C GLY A 5 -11.53 5.53 16.90
N SER A 6 -11.61 4.20 16.79
CA SER A 6 -11.04 3.30 17.78
C SER A 6 -9.51 3.42 17.86
N ARG A 7 -8.91 2.96 18.96
CA ARG A 7 -7.46 2.95 19.14
C ARG A 7 -6.74 2.25 17.97
N VAL A 8 -7.24 1.10 17.55
CA VAL A 8 -6.70 0.31 16.43
C VAL A 8 -6.77 1.09 15.11
N GLU A 9 -7.86 1.82 14.86
CA GLU A 9 -7.97 2.65 13.66
C GLU A 9 -6.94 3.79 13.65
N ASN A 10 -6.69 4.40 14.81
CA ASN A 10 -5.71 5.47 14.93
C ASN A 10 -4.27 4.95 14.81
N GLU A 11 -3.99 3.77 15.34
CA GLU A 11 -2.70 3.08 15.15
C GLU A 11 -2.44 2.80 13.66
N PHE A 12 -3.42 2.22 12.94
CA PHE A 12 -3.30 2.05 11.49
C PHE A 12 -3.17 3.36 10.73
N ARG A 13 -3.88 4.40 11.15
CA ARG A 13 -3.78 5.71 10.49
C ARG A 13 -2.35 6.25 10.58
N ALA A 14 -1.76 6.21 11.78
CA ALA A 14 -0.39 6.66 11.99
C ALA A 14 0.63 5.83 11.17
N GLU A 15 0.46 4.50 11.14
CA GLU A 15 1.33 3.61 10.35
C GLU A 15 1.24 3.89 8.85
N LEU A 16 0.03 4.04 8.31
CA LEU A 16 -0.19 4.32 6.90
C LEU A 16 0.33 5.70 6.48
N GLU A 17 0.14 6.71 7.33
CA GLU A 17 0.69 8.05 7.09
C GLU A 17 2.23 8.05 7.13
N GLU A 18 2.85 7.32 8.06
CA GLU A 18 4.31 7.17 8.11
C GLU A 18 4.85 6.43 6.88
N SER A 19 4.16 5.38 6.46
CA SER A 19 4.49 4.65 5.25
C SER A 19 4.38 5.53 4.00
N ASN A 20 3.32 6.36 3.89
CA ASN A 20 3.18 7.31 2.80
C ASN A 20 4.29 8.37 2.82
N ARG A 21 4.67 8.90 3.99
CA ARG A 21 5.84 9.80 4.11
C ARG A 21 7.13 9.14 3.61
N SER A 22 7.37 7.89 3.99
CA SER A 22 8.53 7.10 3.55
C SER A 22 8.49 6.78 2.04
N LEU A 23 7.28 6.64 1.47
CA LEU A 23 7.10 6.50 0.04
C LEU A 23 7.48 7.79 -0.68
N LEU A 24 7.05 8.94 -0.16
CA LEU A 24 7.34 10.26 -0.75
C LEU A 24 8.82 10.66 -0.64
N SER A 25 9.60 10.06 0.26
CA SER A 25 11.04 10.32 0.41
C SER A 25 11.94 9.58 -0.60
N GLU A 26 11.47 9.40 -1.85
CA GLU A 26 12.23 8.80 -2.97
C GLU A 26 12.74 7.35 -2.74
N SER A 27 11.93 6.49 -2.11
CA SER A 27 12.23 5.05 -2.01
C SER A 27 12.26 4.37 -3.40
N LYS A 28 12.92 3.20 -3.52
CA LYS A 28 12.90 2.38 -4.75
C LYS A 28 11.46 2.10 -5.22
N LEU A 29 10.55 1.82 -4.29
CA LEU A 29 9.12 1.66 -4.57
C LEU A 29 8.52 2.91 -5.21
N SER A 30 8.79 4.09 -4.66
CA SER A 30 8.25 5.36 -5.19
C SER A 30 8.66 5.63 -6.64
N LEU A 31 9.93 5.36 -6.99
CA LEU A 31 10.45 5.51 -8.35
C LEU A 31 9.72 4.56 -9.31
N VAL A 32 9.49 3.31 -8.88
CA VAL A 32 8.73 2.34 -9.66
C VAL A 32 7.29 2.82 -9.86
N LEU A 33 6.62 3.29 -8.82
CA LEU A 33 5.25 3.79 -8.91
C LEU A 33 5.14 5.00 -9.86
N MET A 34 6.02 5.98 -9.70
CA MET A 34 6.07 7.17 -10.56
C MET A 34 6.39 6.81 -12.02
N SER A 35 7.30 5.87 -12.26
CA SER A 35 7.64 5.41 -13.62
C SER A 35 6.46 4.75 -14.36
N LYS A 36 5.47 4.26 -13.61
CA LYS A 36 4.23 3.67 -14.12
C LYS A 36 3.05 4.65 -14.07
N SER A 37 3.31 5.93 -13.79
CA SER A 37 2.31 6.99 -13.68
C SER A 37 1.27 6.76 -12.59
N TYR A 38 1.64 6.05 -11.51
CA TYR A 38 0.81 5.97 -10.31
C TYR A 38 1.06 7.17 -9.40
N SER A 39 -0.02 7.71 -8.81
CA SER A 39 0.08 8.79 -7.84
C SER A 39 0.64 8.26 -6.52
N VAL A 40 1.83 8.74 -6.13
CA VAL A 40 2.46 8.39 -4.85
C VAL A 40 1.85 9.15 -3.66
N GLU A 41 1.28 10.33 -3.89
CA GLU A 41 0.66 11.17 -2.85
C GLU A 41 -0.52 10.46 -2.19
N ASN A 42 -1.33 9.77 -3.00
CA ASN A 42 -2.51 9.03 -2.56
C ASN A 42 -2.28 7.51 -2.52
N ALA A 43 -1.02 7.10 -2.40
CA ALA A 43 -0.63 5.70 -2.26
C ALA A 43 -0.29 5.34 -0.82
N TYR A 44 -0.79 4.20 -0.35
CA TYR A 44 -0.48 3.71 1.00
C TYR A 44 -0.09 2.23 0.97
N VAL A 45 1.01 1.88 1.64
CA VAL A 45 1.45 0.48 1.76
C VAL A 45 0.63 -0.22 2.83
N LEU A 46 -0.16 -1.22 2.44
CA LEU A 46 -0.97 -2.04 3.36
C LEU A 46 -0.18 -3.20 3.95
N ASN A 47 0.83 -3.66 3.21
CA ASN A 47 1.67 -4.78 3.62
C ASN A 47 3.03 -4.69 2.94
N TRP A 48 4.06 -5.14 3.65
CA TRP A 48 5.39 -5.34 3.12
C TRP A 48 5.88 -6.71 3.59
N ILE A 49 6.24 -7.58 2.65
CA ILE A 49 6.77 -8.91 2.92
C ILE A 49 8.23 -8.92 2.47
N PRO A 50 9.18 -8.99 3.41
CA PRO A 50 10.59 -9.16 3.11
C PRO A 50 10.87 -10.64 2.76
N GLU A 51 11.14 -10.95 1.50
CA GLU A 51 11.58 -12.28 1.06
C GLU A 51 13.10 -12.36 0.92
N GLN A 52 13.65 -13.55 0.64
CA GLN A 52 15.10 -13.77 0.64
C GLN A 52 15.86 -12.82 -0.31
N TYR A 53 15.28 -12.55 -1.49
CA TYR A 53 15.88 -11.72 -2.52
C TYR A 53 14.98 -10.58 -2.99
N GLU A 54 13.78 -10.48 -2.46
CA GLU A 54 12.75 -9.59 -2.97
C GLU A 54 12.03 -8.87 -1.82
N ASP A 55 11.51 -7.70 -2.13
CA ASP A 55 10.52 -7.00 -1.32
C ASP A 55 9.19 -7.00 -2.05
N ILE A 56 8.17 -7.60 -1.41
CA ILE A 56 6.81 -7.66 -1.96
C ILE A 56 5.95 -6.65 -1.21
N TYR A 57 5.51 -5.62 -1.91
CA TYR A 57 4.63 -4.58 -1.38
C TYR A 57 3.22 -4.76 -1.88
N LEU A 58 2.24 -4.58 -0.99
CA LEU A 58 0.85 -4.40 -1.37
C LEU A 58 0.47 -2.94 -1.12
N VAL A 59 0.15 -2.21 -2.18
CA VAL A 59 -0.11 -0.77 -2.14
C VAL A 59 -1.52 -0.48 -2.64
N ILE A 60 -2.26 0.37 -1.94
CA ILE A 60 -3.52 0.93 -2.45
C ILE A 60 -3.21 2.23 -3.21
N ILE A 61 -3.79 2.38 -4.41
CA ILE A 61 -3.58 3.53 -5.29
C ILE A 61 -4.89 4.30 -5.42
N ASP A 62 -4.84 5.60 -5.08
CA ASP A 62 -5.97 6.54 -5.18
C ASP A 62 -7.26 6.04 -4.52
N GLY A 63 -7.13 5.17 -3.51
CA GLY A 63 -8.27 4.54 -2.84
C GLY A 63 -9.15 3.67 -3.75
N SER A 64 -8.67 3.26 -4.92
CA SER A 64 -9.50 2.68 -5.99
C SER A 64 -9.16 1.22 -6.31
N TYR A 65 -7.88 0.87 -6.40
CA TYR A 65 -7.39 -0.48 -6.65
C TYR A 65 -6.10 -0.74 -5.88
N LEU A 66 -5.67 -2.00 -5.86
CA LEU A 66 -4.43 -2.43 -5.24
C LEU A 66 -3.43 -2.80 -6.33
N ILE A 67 -2.16 -2.64 -6.01
CA ILE A 67 -1.07 -3.22 -6.77
C ILE A 67 -0.16 -4.01 -5.84
N SER A 68 0.23 -5.20 -6.29
CA SER A 68 1.39 -5.92 -5.74
C SER A 68 2.62 -5.44 -6.51
N VAL A 69 3.68 -5.07 -5.82
CA VAL A 69 4.95 -4.67 -6.44
C VAL A 69 6.04 -5.53 -5.84
N GLU A 70 6.73 -6.28 -6.68
CA GLU A 70 7.87 -7.11 -6.30
C GLU A 70 9.15 -6.45 -6.80
N LEU A 71 10.04 -6.15 -5.86
CA LEU A 71 11.32 -5.50 -6.13
C LEU A 71 12.45 -6.43 -5.74
N ASP A 72 13.36 -6.70 -6.68
CA ASP A 72 14.62 -7.37 -6.36
C ASP A 72 15.44 -6.50 -5.39
N ARG A 73 16.05 -7.10 -4.37
CA ARG A 73 16.86 -6.39 -3.36
C ARG A 73 18.31 -6.20 -3.76
N GLN A 74 18.84 -7.07 -4.60
CA GLN A 74 20.24 -7.14 -4.98
C GLN A 74 20.50 -6.39 -6.29
N ASP A 75 19.61 -6.53 -7.25
CA ASP A 75 19.74 -5.95 -8.58
C ASP A 75 18.65 -4.88 -8.82
N SER A 76 19.08 -3.63 -8.91
CA SER A 76 18.18 -2.50 -9.24
C SER A 76 17.83 -2.42 -10.73
N THR A 77 18.49 -3.20 -11.58
CA THR A 77 18.24 -3.28 -13.01
C THR A 77 17.18 -4.32 -13.37
N THR A 78 16.94 -5.30 -12.49
CA THR A 78 15.83 -6.25 -12.61
C THR A 78 14.50 -5.48 -12.66
N ALA A 79 13.73 -5.75 -13.72
CA ALA A 79 12.44 -5.10 -13.90
C ALA A 79 11.47 -5.51 -12.78
N PRO A 80 10.77 -4.55 -12.15
CA PRO A 80 9.82 -4.87 -11.09
C PRO A 80 8.60 -5.60 -11.66
N ILE A 81 8.09 -6.58 -10.92
CA ILE A 81 6.83 -7.27 -11.24
C ILE A 81 5.70 -6.49 -10.59
N ILE A 82 4.67 -6.15 -11.38
CA ILE A 82 3.54 -5.37 -10.90
C ILE A 82 2.24 -6.07 -11.29
N GLU A 83 1.44 -6.42 -10.29
CA GLU A 83 0.12 -7.02 -10.47
C GLU A 83 -0.98 -6.13 -9.94
N LYS A 84 -1.94 -5.74 -10.77
CA LYS A 84 -3.14 -5.03 -10.32
C LYS A 84 -4.15 -6.01 -9.74
N ARG A 85 -4.76 -5.64 -8.61
CA ARG A 85 -5.86 -6.38 -7.98
C ARG A 85 -7.03 -5.46 -7.67
N GLU A 86 -8.23 -5.94 -7.99
CA GLU A 86 -9.47 -5.24 -7.65
C GLU A 86 -9.72 -5.29 -6.13
N LEU A 87 -10.22 -4.19 -5.57
CA LEU A 87 -10.55 -4.13 -4.13
C LEU A 87 -11.61 -5.18 -3.76
N ALA A 88 -12.51 -5.51 -4.68
CA ALA A 88 -13.54 -6.52 -4.46
C ALA A 88 -12.95 -7.90 -4.18
N ASP A 89 -11.92 -8.30 -4.93
CA ASP A 89 -11.26 -9.59 -4.76
C ASP A 89 -10.41 -9.61 -3.50
N TYR A 90 -9.65 -8.53 -3.23
CA TYR A 90 -8.85 -8.45 -2.01
C TYR A 90 -9.70 -8.50 -0.74
N ARG A 91 -10.91 -7.94 -0.75
CA ARG A 91 -11.82 -7.97 0.40
C ARG A 91 -12.29 -9.37 0.78
N ARG A 92 -12.30 -10.33 -0.16
CA ARG A 92 -12.75 -11.70 0.10
C ARG A 92 -11.75 -12.39 1.03
N GLY A 93 -12.21 -12.81 2.21
CA GLY A 93 -11.39 -13.55 3.17
C GLY A 93 -10.48 -12.71 4.07
N LEU A 94 -10.56 -11.38 4.03
CA LEU A 94 -9.79 -10.54 4.97
C LEU A 94 -10.24 -10.77 6.40
N SER A 95 -9.25 -10.90 7.30
CA SER A 95 -9.48 -10.84 8.74
C SER A 95 -10.08 -9.48 9.12
N ARG A 96 -10.78 -9.43 10.26
CA ARG A 96 -11.35 -8.18 10.78
C ARG A 96 -10.30 -7.08 10.91
N MET A 97 -9.07 -7.45 11.29
CA MET A 97 -7.97 -6.51 11.44
C MET A 97 -7.55 -5.89 10.10
N LYS A 98 -7.36 -6.73 9.06
CA LYS A 98 -7.03 -6.25 7.71
C LYS A 98 -8.19 -5.49 7.05
N GLN A 99 -9.44 -5.80 7.39
CA GLN A 99 -10.59 -5.00 6.97
C GLN A 99 -10.56 -3.59 7.56
N ILE A 100 -10.21 -3.45 8.84
CA ILE A 100 -10.05 -2.14 9.49
C ILE A 100 -8.91 -1.37 8.82
N GLN A 101 -7.73 -1.99 8.64
CA GLN A 101 -6.59 -1.37 7.95
C GLN A 101 -6.98 -0.85 6.56
N LEU A 102 -7.66 -1.68 5.75
CA LEU A 102 -8.13 -1.28 4.43
C LEU A 102 -9.13 -0.11 4.49
N MET A 103 -10.07 -0.12 5.44
CA MET A 103 -11.02 0.97 5.60
C MET A 103 -10.34 2.29 5.99
N VAL A 104 -9.32 2.24 6.85
CA VAL A 104 -8.53 3.42 7.22
C VAL A 104 -7.76 3.94 6.01
N ALA A 105 -7.12 3.07 5.23
CA ALA A 105 -6.41 3.48 4.02
C ALA A 105 -7.35 4.12 2.98
N LEU A 106 -8.56 3.59 2.82
CA LEU A 106 -9.59 4.16 1.96
C LEU A 106 -10.14 5.51 2.49
N ASP A 107 -10.19 5.71 3.81
CA ASP A 107 -10.57 6.99 4.41
C ASP A 107 -9.50 8.05 4.16
N LEU A 108 -8.22 7.68 4.30
CA LEU A 108 -7.08 8.56 4.03
C LEU A 108 -7.03 8.98 2.56
N ALA A 109 -7.12 8.02 1.63
CA ALA A 109 -7.04 8.30 0.20
C ALA A 109 -8.20 9.13 -0.37
N LYS A 110 -9.28 9.35 0.40
CA LYS A 110 -10.43 10.19 0.00
C LYS A 110 -10.34 11.64 0.49
N LYS A 111 -9.40 11.94 1.38
CA LYS A 111 -9.26 13.27 2.00
C LYS A 111 -8.43 14.26 1.18
N THR A 112 -7.87 13.79 0.08
CA THR A 112 -7.06 14.57 -0.88
C THR A 112 -7.89 14.96 -2.08
#